data_AF-A0A9W7XIH3-F1
#
_entry.id   AF-A0A9W7XIH3-F1
#
_cell.length_a   1.000
_cell.length_b   1.000
_cell.length_c   1.000
_cell.angle_alpha   90.00
_cell.angle_beta   90.00
_cell.angle_gamma   90.00
#
_symmetry.space_group_name_H-M   'P 1'
#
loop_
_entity.id
_entity.type
_entity.pdbx_description
1 polymer ?
#
loop_
_entity_poly.entity_id
_entity_poly.type
_entity_poly.pdbx_seq_one_letter_code
_entity_poly.pdbx_strand_id
1 'polypeptide(L)'
;MASGIGYRGTNRCFPFWEDFQQCYFSSKQESRSDCVGARDDYLECLHHFKEIARVRTIQAVERENFAKAKNNGTEHKIISLASGGGTSS
;
A
#
# COMPACT_ATOMS: atom_id res chain seq x y z
N MET A 1 -18.33 6.54 -10.69
CA MET A 1 -19.22 6.45 -9.51
C MET A 1 -18.35 6.12 -8.31
N ALA A 2 -18.15 7.07 -7.40
CA ALA A 2 -17.21 6.98 -6.27
C ALA A 2 -17.94 6.61 -4.96
N SER A 3 -18.96 5.75 -5.03
CA SER A 3 -19.94 5.50 -3.96
C SER A 3 -19.53 4.38 -3.01
N GLY A 4 -18.24 4.06 -2.89
CA GLY A 4 -17.78 3.12 -1.86
C GLY A 4 -18.13 1.64 -2.07
N ILE A 5 -19.02 1.30 -3.01
CA ILE A 5 -19.51 -0.07 -3.23
C ILE A 5 -18.92 -0.62 -4.53
N GLY A 6 -18.18 -1.73 -4.41
CA GLY A 6 -17.65 -2.52 -5.51
C GLY A 6 -18.36 -3.87 -5.67
N TYR A 7 -17.81 -4.72 -6.53
CA TYR A 7 -18.42 -6.00 -6.92
C TYR A 7 -18.68 -6.98 -5.76
N ARG A 8 -17.85 -6.94 -4.71
CA ARG A 8 -17.97 -7.81 -3.52
C ARG A 8 -18.45 -7.04 -2.27
N GLY A 9 -19.12 -5.91 -2.43
CA GLY A 9 -19.52 -5.02 -1.33
C GLY A 9 -18.59 -3.82 -1.20
N THR A 10 -18.40 -3.30 0.02
CA THR A 10 -17.60 -2.08 0.24
C THR A 10 -16.18 -2.24 -0.31
N ASN A 11 -15.72 -1.21 -1.02
CA ASN A 11 -14.39 -1.21 -1.61
C ASN A 11 -13.32 -1.18 -0.50
N ARG A 12 -12.15 -1.77 -0.76
CA ARG A 12 -11.09 -1.93 0.26
C ARG A 12 -10.55 -0.61 0.81
N CYS A 13 -10.57 0.44 -0.01
CA CYS A 13 -10.03 1.75 0.32
C CYS A 13 -11.10 2.76 0.76
N PHE A 14 -12.32 2.28 1.07
CA PHE A 14 -13.45 3.14 1.44
C PHE A 14 -13.21 3.89 2.75
N PRO A 15 -12.60 3.29 3.79
CA PRO A 15 -12.29 4.02 5.02
C PRO A 15 -11.40 5.24 4.78
N PHE A 16 -10.34 5.09 3.98
CA PHE A 16 -9.46 6.22 3.62
C PHE A 16 -10.16 7.30 2.80
N TRP A 17 -11.10 6.89 1.94
CA TRP A 17 -11.96 7.84 1.23
C TRP A 17 -12.87 8.62 2.19
N GLU A 18 -13.46 7.93 3.16
CA GLU A 18 -14.30 8.55 4.19
C GLU A 18 -13.50 9.58 5.00
N ASP A 19 -12.31 9.23 5.46
CA ASP A 19 -11.42 10.13 6.21
C ASP A 19 -11.07 11.39 5.40
N PHE A 20 -10.76 11.22 4.11
CA PHE A 20 -10.51 12.36 3.22
C PHE A 20 -11.75 13.23 3.05
N GLN A 21 -12.92 12.63 2.85
CA GLN A 21 -14.18 13.36 2.71
C GLN A 21 -14.54 14.13 3.99
N GLN A 22 -14.39 13.50 5.16
CA GLN A 22 -14.62 14.14 6.44
C GLN A 22 -13.72 15.36 6.62
N CYS A 23 -12.42 15.24 6.31
CA CYS A 23 -11.49 16.36 6.36
C CYS A 23 -11.85 17.46 5.34
N TYR A 24 -12.15 17.07 4.09
CA TYR A 24 -12.42 18.02 3.01
C TYR A 24 -13.72 18.82 3.21
N PHE A 25 -14.75 18.19 3.79
CA PHE A 25 -16.03 18.85 4.06
C PHE A 25 -16.04 19.64 5.37
N SER A 26 -15.27 19.23 6.38
CA SER A 26 -15.14 19.99 7.62
C SER A 26 -14.22 21.21 7.50
N SER A 27 -13.30 21.21 6.53
CA SER A 27 -12.35 22.30 6.31
C SER A 27 -12.94 23.49 5.53
N LYS A 28 -12.48 24.69 5.88
CA LYS A 28 -12.72 25.90 5.08
C LYS A 28 -11.87 25.82 3.80
N GLN A 29 -12.26 26.56 2.77
CA GLN A 29 -11.61 26.51 1.46
C GLN A 29 -10.09 26.75 1.50
N GLU A 30 -9.61 27.61 2.40
CA GLU A 30 -8.19 27.92 2.60
C GLU A 30 -7.40 26.82 3.32
N SER A 31 -8.06 25.97 4.12
CA SER A 31 -7.42 24.90 4.90
C SER A 31 -7.58 23.50 4.28
N ARG A 32 -8.13 23.42 3.05
CA ARG A 32 -8.25 22.13 2.33
C ARG A 32 -6.91 21.50 1.97
N SER A 33 -5.85 22.30 1.90
CA SER A 33 -4.47 21.81 1.75
C SER A 33 -4.03 20.93 2.92
N ASP A 34 -4.62 21.11 4.10
CA ASP A 34 -4.24 20.35 5.29
C ASP A 34 -4.73 18.90 5.20
N CYS A 35 -5.73 18.64 4.35
CA CYS A 35 -6.27 17.31 4.07
C CYS A 35 -5.45 16.51 3.04
N VAL A 36 -4.30 17.01 2.60
CA VAL A 36 -3.43 16.30 1.64
C VAL A 36 -2.94 14.97 2.21
N GLY A 37 -2.71 14.87 3.53
CA GLY A 37 -2.33 13.60 4.16
C GLY A 37 -3.37 12.49 3.95
N ALA A 38 -4.63 12.74 4.29
CA ALA A 38 -5.72 11.79 4.09
C ALA A 38 -5.95 11.45 2.60
N ARG A 39 -5.75 12.43 1.72
CA ARG A 39 -5.78 12.19 0.26
C ARG A 39 -4.66 11.25 -0.17
N ASP A 40 -3.45 11.45 0.31
CA ASP A 40 -2.29 10.66 -0.06
C ASP A 40 -2.43 9.22 0.43
N ASP A 41 -3.02 8.99 1.60
CA ASP A 41 -3.32 7.65 2.11
C ASP A 41 -4.37 6.93 1.25
N TYR A 42 -5.40 7.64 0.79
CA TYR A 42 -6.38 7.08 -0.16
C TYR A 42 -5.72 6.69 -1.49
N LEU A 43 -4.86 7.55 -2.05
CA LEU A 43 -4.13 7.26 -3.29
C LEU A 43 -3.09 6.15 -3.12
N GLU A 44 -2.48 6.05 -1.94
CA GLU A 44 -1.57 4.97 -1.58
C GLU A 44 -2.31 3.64 -1.57
N CYS A 45 -3.47 3.55 -0.91
CA CYS A 45 -4.27 2.32 -0.90
C CYS A 45 -4.75 1.90 -2.31
N LEU A 46 -5.05 2.85 -3.20
CA LEU A 46 -5.51 2.53 -4.55
C LEU A 46 -4.39 1.99 -5.46
N HIS A 47 -3.18 2.52 -5.32
CA HIS A 47 -2.10 2.31 -6.28
C HIS A 47 -0.90 1.56 -5.71
N HIS A 48 -0.80 1.45 -4.39
CA HIS A 48 0.28 0.77 -3.66
C HIS A 48 1.69 1.25 -4.07
N PHE A 49 1.86 2.50 -4.50
CA PHE A 49 3.16 2.97 -5.02
C PHE A 49 4.27 2.87 -3.97
N LYS A 50 4.00 3.33 -2.74
CA LYS A 50 4.95 3.31 -1.63
C LYS A 50 5.21 1.88 -1.18
N GLU A 51 4.16 1.05 -1.06
CA GLU A 51 4.28 -0.36 -0.73
C GLU A 51 5.13 -1.12 -1.75
N ILE A 52 4.83 -1.01 -3.04
CA ILE A 52 5.57 -1.69 -4.12
C ILE A 52 7.04 -1.26 -4.12
N ALA A 53 7.32 0.04 -3.97
CA ALA A 53 8.69 0.53 -3.88
C ALA A 53 9.44 -0.08 -2.69
N ARG A 54 8.82 -0.14 -1.51
CA ARG A 54 9.41 -0.73 -0.30
C ARG A 54 9.62 -2.24 -0.43
N VAL A 55 8.66 -2.97 -1.01
CA VAL A 55 8.82 -4.41 -1.23
C VAL A 55 9.97 -4.68 -2.19
N ARG A 56 10.13 -3.88 -3.25
CA ARG A 56 11.25 -4.01 -4.19
C ARG A 56 12.61 -3.81 -3.51
N THR A 57 12.74 -2.82 -2.62
CA THR A 57 14.01 -2.60 -1.90
C THR A 57 14.33 -3.75 -0.95
N ILE A 58 13.33 -4.24 -0.20
CA ILE A 58 13.49 -5.39 0.70
C ILE A 58 13.90 -6.63 -0.11
N GLN A 59 13.22 -6.92 -1.21
CA GLN A 59 13.55 -8.06 -2.08
C GLN A 59 14.95 -7.97 -2.69
N ALA A 60 15.42 -6.76 -3.03
CA ALA A 60 16.77 -6.56 -3.55
C ALA A 60 17.82 -6.91 -2.47
N VAL A 61 17.67 -6.37 -1.26
CA VAL A 61 18.57 -6.63 -0.13
C VAL A 61 18.55 -8.12 0.26
N GLU A 62 17.38 -8.74 0.26
CA GLU A 62 17.24 -10.15 0.58
C GLU A 62 17.95 -11.05 -0.43
N ARG A 63 17.85 -10.76 -1.73
CA ARG A 63 18.58 -11.49 -2.78
C ARG A 63 20.09 -11.38 -2.62
N GLU A 64 20.59 -10.20 -2.25
CA GLU A 64 22.02 -9.99 -1.99
C GLU A 64 22.48 -10.78 -0.76
N ASN A 65 21.71 -10.75 0.33
CA ASN A 65 22.03 -11.50 1.54
C ASN A 65 22.00 -13.01 1.31
N PHE A 66 21.03 -13.50 0.53
CA PHE A 66 20.97 -14.90 0.12
C PHE A 66 22.20 -15.31 -0.70
N ALA A 67 22.63 -14.49 -1.66
CA ALA A 67 23.83 -14.77 -2.45
C ALA A 67 25.10 -14.84 -1.57
N LYS A 68 25.23 -13.94 -0.58
CA LYS A 68 26.34 -13.96 0.39
C LYS A 68 26.29 -15.17 1.30
N ALA A 69 25.12 -15.54 1.82
CA ALA A 69 24.94 -16.70 2.70
C ALA A 69 25.26 -18.02 1.98
N LYS A 70 24.84 -18.16 0.71
CA LYS A 70 25.19 -19.31 -0.13
C LYS A 70 26.71 -19.48 -0.28
N ASN A 71 27.45 -18.39 -0.45
CA ASN A 71 28.92 -18.44 -0.53
C ASN A 71 29.58 -18.82 0.82
N ASN A 72 28.94 -18.48 1.93
CA ASN A 72 29.43 -18.77 3.28
C ASN A 72 28.97 -20.15 3.82
N GLY A 73 28.24 -20.94 3.02
CA GLY A 73 27.76 -22.28 3.39
C GLY A 73 26.63 -22.29 4.44
N THR A 74 25.98 -21.15 4.70
CA THR A 74 24.86 -21.04 5.65
C THR A 74 23.51 -21.13 4.93
N GLU A 75 22.60 -21.95 5.44
CA GLU A 75 21.24 -22.09 4.92
C GLU A 75 20.43 -20.82 5.22
N HIS A 76 20.05 -20.07 4.18
CA HIS A 76 19.23 -18.87 4.32
C HIS A 76 17.97 -19.03 3.45
N LYS A 77 16.78 -18.95 4.06
CA LYS A 77 15.51 -19.04 3.33
C LYS A 77 15.09 -17.65 2.85
N ILE A 78 14.73 -17.53 1.57
CA ILE A 78 14.11 -16.32 1.02
C ILE A 78 12.64 -16.31 1.45
N ILE A 79 12.23 -15.25 2.15
CA ILE A 79 10.84 -14.90 2.41
C ILE A 79 10.27 -14.34 1.11
N SER A 80 9.41 -15.10 0.44
CA SER A 80 8.67 -14.58 -0.70
C SER A 80 7.64 -13.56 -0.21
N LEU A 81 7.98 -12.27 -0.21
CA LEU A 81 6.99 -11.18 -0.17
C LEU A 81 6.26 -11.14 -1.51
N ALA A 82 5.47 -12.17 -1.80
CA ALA A 82 4.47 -12.09 -2.84
C ALA A 82 3.46 -11.05 -2.36
N SER A 83 3.43 -9.89 -3.03
CA SER A 83 2.28 -8.99 -2.96
C SER A 83 1.05 -9.85 -3.26
N GLY A 84 0.22 -10.06 -2.24
CA GLY A 84 -0.99 -10.88 -2.31
C GLY A 84 -2.01 -10.23 -3.23
N GLY A 85 -1.80 -10.33 -4.55
CA GLY A 85 -2.86 -10.25 -5.53
C GLY A 85 -3.76 -11.45 -5.34
N GLY A 86 -4.87 -11.24 -4.62
CA GLY A 86 -5.79 -12.30 -4.22
C GLY A 86 -6.22 -13.19 -5.38
N THR A 87 -5.76 -14.43 -5.39
CA THR A 87 -6.52 -15.56 -5.93
C THR A 87 -7.60 -15.90 -4.92
N SER A 88 -8.85 -15.56 -5.22
CA SER A 88 -10.01 -16.12 -4.53
C SER A 88 -11.06 -16.44 -5.58
N SER A 89 -11.07 -17.73 -5.90
CA SER A 89 -12.15 -18.60 -6.38
C SER A 89 -13.19 -18.03 -7.34
#